data_AF-A0A3D1BTP1-F1
#
_entry.id   AF-A0A3D1BTP1-F1
#
_cell.length_a   1.000
_cell.length_b   1.000
_cell.length_c   1.000
_cell.angle_alpha   90.00
_cell.angle_beta   90.00
_cell.angle_gamma   90.00
#
_symmetry.space_group_name_H-M   'P 1'
#
loop_
_entity.id
_entity.type
_entity.pdbx_description
1 polymer ?
#
loop_
_entity_poly.entity_id
_entity_poly.type
_entity_poly.pdbx_seq_one_letter_code
_entity_poly.pdbx_strand_id
1 'polypeptide(L)'
;MSLQLALSISKGSRDQRRQSLLSTIPVSYLIVSLCKIYYMSKKKNLAKKMKNLSGKVKEVFQAEPRKVFNYKQVSARLNISDPAQRKMVSNIIHDLKKKSFIEEVNKGRYRSRQSGAYITGTVDMTRMGYGFITGADIEEDVFVSNRNLNTALHGDKVKVRLLLRKKGNRPEGEVIEIIERARETFVGTVEVMPQFSFLIPDNKKMPFDLFIPNENLNGAKQGMKAVARITRWDRQQKNPVAEIVKVLGVP
;
A
#
# COMPACT_ATOMS: atom_id res chain seq x y z
N MET A 1 -17.12 -53.71 -4.61
CA MET A 1 -17.44 -53.80 -3.17
C MET A 1 -17.84 -52.44 -2.58
N SER A 2 -18.78 -51.71 -3.19
CA SER A 2 -19.09 -50.33 -2.74
C SER A 2 -20.55 -49.91 -2.89
N LEU A 3 -21.46 -50.85 -3.18
CA LEU A 3 -22.90 -50.61 -3.25
C LEU A 3 -23.66 -51.06 -1.99
N GLN A 4 -23.04 -51.85 -1.11
CA GLN A 4 -23.66 -52.28 0.16
C GLN A 4 -23.54 -51.24 1.30
N LEU A 5 -22.68 -50.22 1.19
CA LEU A 5 -22.46 -49.27 2.28
C LEU A 5 -23.52 -48.14 2.35
N ALA A 6 -24.27 -47.90 1.28
CA ALA A 6 -25.26 -46.81 1.25
C ALA A 6 -26.64 -47.18 1.83
N LEU A 7 -26.89 -48.47 2.09
CA LEU A 7 -28.20 -48.95 2.55
C LEU A 7 -28.30 -49.22 4.06
N SER A 8 -27.23 -48.99 4.85
CA SER A 8 -27.21 -49.31 6.28
C SER A 8 -27.68 -48.19 7.22
N ILE A 9 -27.94 -46.97 6.73
CA ILE A 9 -28.34 -45.83 7.59
C ILE A 9 -29.87 -45.70 7.75
N SER A 10 -30.68 -46.49 7.05
CA SER A 10 -32.16 -46.39 7.06
C SER A 10 -32.87 -47.65 7.55
N LYS A 11 -32.45 -48.21 8.69
CA LYS A 11 -33.24 -49.24 9.38
C LYS A 11 -33.61 -48.80 10.80
N GLY A 12 -34.55 -47.86 10.84
CA GLY A 12 -35.32 -47.53 12.02
C GLY A 12 -36.75 -47.19 11.62
N SER A 13 -37.68 -48.11 11.91
CA SER A 13 -39.13 -47.92 11.92
C SER A 13 -39.90 -47.92 10.57
N ARG A 14 -40.67 -49.01 10.41
CA ARG A 14 -42.05 -49.11 9.91
C ARG A 14 -42.41 -48.34 8.63
N ASP A 15 -42.18 -48.92 7.45
CA ASP A 15 -43.11 -48.76 6.32
C ASP A 15 -42.85 -49.78 5.20
N GLN A 16 -43.49 -50.96 5.25
CA GLN A 16 -43.42 -51.96 4.18
C GLN A 16 -44.17 -51.55 2.90
N ARG A 17 -44.92 -50.43 2.90
CA ARG A 17 -45.65 -49.93 1.71
C ARG A 17 -44.83 -49.04 0.78
N ARG A 18 -43.60 -48.67 1.13
CA ARG A 18 -42.72 -47.81 0.30
C ARG A 18 -41.73 -48.57 -0.59
N GLN A 19 -41.75 -49.90 -0.58
CA GLN A 19 -40.85 -50.72 -1.39
C GLN A 19 -41.26 -50.89 -2.87
N SER A 20 -42.48 -50.50 -3.26
CA SER A 20 -42.96 -50.66 -4.64
C SER A 20 -42.73 -49.47 -5.57
N LEU A 21 -42.19 -48.33 -5.08
CA LEU A 21 -42.00 -47.11 -5.88
C LEU A 21 -40.55 -46.81 -6.28
N LEU A 22 -39.60 -47.69 -5.95
CA LEU A 22 -38.17 -47.53 -6.28
C LEU A 22 -37.69 -48.45 -7.42
N SER A 23 -38.54 -49.31 -7.97
CA SER A 23 -38.17 -50.27 -9.04
C SER A 23 -38.26 -49.69 -10.46
N THR A 24 -38.61 -48.41 -10.63
CA THR A 24 -38.86 -47.81 -11.95
C THR A 24 -38.12 -46.49 -12.19
N ILE A 25 -37.05 -46.20 -11.44
CA ILE A 25 -36.17 -45.07 -11.78
C ILE A 25 -35.18 -45.57 -12.84
N PRO A 26 -35.27 -45.10 -14.11
CA PRO A 26 -34.34 -45.52 -15.13
C PRO A 26 -32.92 -45.13 -14.71
N VAL A 27 -31.96 -46.04 -14.90
CA VAL A 27 -30.55 -45.88 -14.48
C VAL A 27 -29.94 -44.58 -15.03
N SER A 28 -30.40 -44.11 -16.20
CA SER A 28 -30.04 -42.83 -16.79
C SER A 28 -30.34 -41.63 -15.87
N TYR A 29 -31.45 -41.64 -15.14
CA TYR A 29 -31.85 -40.56 -14.23
C TYR A 29 -30.97 -40.52 -12.97
N LEU A 30 -30.58 -41.70 -12.47
CA LEU A 30 -29.63 -41.85 -11.36
C LEU A 30 -28.23 -41.37 -11.74
N ILE A 31 -27.76 -41.69 -12.96
CA ILE A 31 -26.47 -41.21 -13.50
C ILE A 31 -26.48 -39.69 -13.67
N VAL A 32 -27.55 -39.11 -14.25
CA VAL A 32 -27.66 -37.65 -14.41
C VAL A 32 -27.72 -36.96 -13.05
N SER A 33 -28.47 -37.52 -12.09
CA SER A 33 -28.57 -36.96 -10.73
C SER A 33 -27.25 -37.03 -9.97
N LEU A 34 -26.56 -38.17 -9.98
CA LEU A 34 -25.23 -38.34 -9.37
C LEU A 34 -24.18 -37.47 -10.05
N CYS A 35 -24.22 -37.33 -11.38
CA CYS A 35 -23.34 -36.45 -12.14
C CYS A 35 -23.61 -34.98 -11.80
N LYS A 36 -24.87 -34.58 -11.62
CA LYS A 36 -25.26 -33.23 -11.18
C LYS A 36 -24.81 -32.95 -9.74
N ILE A 37 -24.96 -33.91 -8.82
CA ILE A 37 -24.47 -33.82 -7.43
C ILE A 37 -22.94 -33.71 -7.39
N TYR A 38 -22.23 -34.57 -8.13
CA TYR A 38 -20.78 -34.54 -8.26
C TYR A 38 -20.28 -33.23 -8.87
N TYR A 39 -20.92 -32.76 -9.95
CA TYR A 39 -20.60 -31.48 -10.59
C TYR A 39 -20.83 -30.30 -9.65
N MET A 40 -21.94 -30.27 -8.92
CA MET A 40 -22.24 -29.25 -7.91
C MET A 40 -21.20 -29.27 -6.76
N SER A 41 -20.78 -30.44 -6.29
CA SER A 41 -19.73 -30.60 -5.28
C SER A 41 -18.36 -30.10 -5.77
N LYS A 42 -17.96 -30.50 -6.99
CA LYS A 42 -16.72 -30.03 -7.64
C LYS A 42 -16.72 -28.52 -7.85
N LYS A 43 -17.85 -27.94 -8.27
CA LYS A 43 -18.03 -26.49 -8.42
C LYS A 43 -17.92 -25.74 -7.09
N LYS A 44 -18.50 -26.25 -6.01
CA LYS A 44 -18.35 -25.69 -4.65
C LYS A 44 -16.90 -25.72 -4.17
N ASN A 45 -16.19 -26.83 -4.38
CA ASN A 45 -14.77 -26.96 -4.04
C ASN A 45 -13.87 -26.03 -4.85
N LEU A 46 -14.13 -25.88 -6.15
CA LEU A 46 -13.42 -24.93 -7.02
C LEU A 46 -13.63 -23.49 -6.54
N ALA A 47 -14.86 -23.11 -6.20
CA ALA A 47 -15.19 -21.79 -5.67
C ALA A 47 -14.49 -21.50 -4.34
N LYS A 48 -14.42 -22.49 -3.42
CA LYS A 48 -13.66 -22.38 -2.16
C LYS A 48 -12.17 -22.20 -2.42
N LYS A 49 -11.58 -22.99 -3.34
CA LYS A 49 -10.18 -22.88 -3.75
C LYS A 49 -9.87 -21.50 -4.39
N MET A 50 -10.77 -21.00 -5.24
CA MET A 50 -10.66 -19.68 -5.86
C MET A 50 -10.76 -18.54 -4.83
N LYS A 51 -11.65 -18.65 -3.84
CA LYS A 51 -11.78 -17.64 -2.77
C LYS A 51 -10.51 -17.56 -1.92
N ASN A 52 -9.91 -18.71 -1.59
CA ASN A 52 -8.64 -18.77 -0.86
C ASN A 52 -7.48 -18.21 -1.68
N LEU A 53 -7.41 -18.53 -2.98
CA LEU A 53 -6.37 -18.02 -3.85
C LEU A 53 -6.50 -16.50 -4.10
N SER A 54 -7.72 -16.00 -4.26
CA SER A 54 -7.98 -14.56 -4.40
C SER A 54 -7.56 -13.78 -3.15
N GLY A 55 -7.82 -14.30 -1.96
CA GLY A 55 -7.33 -13.72 -0.70
C GLY A 55 -5.81 -13.60 -0.67
N LYS A 56 -5.11 -14.70 -0.96
CA LYS A 56 -3.65 -14.74 -1.04
C LYS A 56 -3.07 -13.77 -2.08
N VAL A 57 -3.70 -13.65 -3.25
CA VAL A 57 -3.27 -12.69 -4.27
C VAL A 57 -3.43 -11.26 -3.77
N LYS A 58 -4.55 -10.92 -3.10
CA LYS A 58 -4.75 -9.58 -2.51
C LYS A 58 -3.69 -9.26 -1.46
N GLU A 59 -3.34 -10.21 -0.61
CA GLU A 59 -2.31 -10.05 0.42
C GLU A 59 -0.96 -9.65 -0.18
N VAL A 60 -0.56 -10.27 -1.30
CA VAL A 60 0.69 -9.90 -1.99
C VAL A 60 0.69 -8.43 -2.42
N PHE A 61 -0.43 -7.94 -2.96
CA PHE A 61 -0.55 -6.53 -3.37
C PHE A 61 -0.69 -5.58 -2.18
N GLN A 62 -1.29 -6.02 -1.07
CA GLN A 62 -1.42 -5.22 0.16
C GLN A 62 -0.12 -5.16 0.98
N ALA A 63 0.74 -6.17 0.92
CA ALA A 63 2.01 -6.19 1.64
C ALA A 63 3.03 -5.20 1.06
N GLU A 64 3.06 -5.03 -0.27
CA GLU A 64 3.92 -4.07 -0.95
C GLU A 64 3.10 -3.16 -1.89
N PRO A 65 2.29 -2.21 -1.37
CA PRO A 65 1.28 -1.50 -2.17
C PRO A 65 1.81 -0.65 -3.33
N ARG A 66 3.06 -0.18 -3.20
CA ARG A 66 3.74 0.67 -4.20
C ARG A 66 4.49 -0.15 -5.27
N LYS A 67 4.73 -1.44 -5.02
CA LYS A 67 5.57 -2.27 -5.88
C LYS A 67 4.76 -2.82 -7.05
N VAL A 68 5.40 -2.88 -8.21
CA VAL A 68 4.76 -3.34 -9.45
C VAL A 68 5.11 -4.80 -9.69
N PHE A 69 4.09 -5.65 -9.79
CA PHE A 69 4.21 -7.09 -9.97
C PHE A 69 3.70 -7.58 -11.33
N ASN A 70 4.33 -8.63 -11.84
CA ASN A 70 3.84 -9.46 -12.94
C ASN A 70 3.13 -10.72 -12.37
N TYR A 71 2.18 -11.33 -13.12
CA TYR A 71 1.53 -12.60 -12.76
C TYR A 71 2.54 -13.71 -12.39
N LYS A 72 3.71 -13.77 -13.06
CA LYS A 72 4.79 -14.72 -12.72
C LYS A 72 5.37 -14.45 -11.33
N GLN A 73 5.60 -13.19 -10.99
CA GLN A 73 6.17 -12.77 -9.71
C GLN A 73 5.19 -12.97 -8.55
N VAL A 74 3.89 -12.73 -8.79
CA VAL A 74 2.82 -13.05 -7.82
C VAL A 74 2.76 -14.56 -7.60
N SER A 75 2.78 -15.35 -8.68
CA SER A 75 2.76 -16.81 -8.58
C SER A 75 3.97 -17.36 -7.82
N ALA A 76 5.16 -16.82 -8.07
CA ALA A 76 6.39 -17.20 -7.37
C ALA A 76 6.31 -16.90 -5.86
N ARG A 77 5.81 -15.72 -5.46
CA ARG A 77 5.61 -15.37 -4.05
C ARG A 77 4.61 -16.26 -3.32
N LEU A 78 3.63 -16.80 -4.06
CA LEU A 78 2.64 -17.74 -3.53
C LEU A 78 3.11 -19.20 -3.56
N ASN A 79 4.37 -19.45 -3.96
CA ASN A 79 4.95 -20.78 -4.16
C ASN A 79 4.13 -21.65 -5.15
N ILE A 80 3.60 -21.03 -6.21
CA ILE A 80 2.78 -21.68 -7.23
C ILE A 80 3.62 -22.00 -8.47
N SER A 81 3.92 -23.28 -8.64
CA SER A 81 4.65 -23.80 -9.80
C SER A 81 3.75 -24.38 -10.88
N ASP A 82 2.57 -24.90 -10.51
CA ASP A 82 1.63 -25.57 -11.40
C ASP A 82 1.09 -24.62 -12.52
N PRO A 83 1.20 -24.99 -13.81
CA PRO A 83 0.71 -24.19 -14.93
C PRO A 83 -0.77 -23.83 -14.84
N ALA A 84 -1.63 -24.75 -14.38
CA ALA A 84 -3.06 -24.50 -14.27
C ALA A 84 -3.38 -23.45 -13.19
N GLN A 85 -2.70 -23.51 -12.03
CA GLN A 85 -2.82 -22.49 -10.99
C GLN A 85 -2.27 -21.13 -11.40
N ARG A 86 -1.17 -21.07 -12.16
CA ARG A 86 -0.63 -19.81 -12.70
C ARG A 86 -1.64 -19.11 -13.61
N LYS A 87 -2.37 -19.87 -14.43
CA LYS A 87 -3.47 -19.34 -15.27
C LYS A 87 -4.61 -18.79 -14.40
N MET A 88 -4.96 -19.47 -13.30
CA MET A 88 -5.94 -18.95 -12.34
C MET A 88 -5.50 -17.64 -11.69
N VAL A 89 -4.22 -17.52 -11.30
CA VAL A 89 -3.68 -16.25 -10.75
C VAL A 89 -3.83 -15.12 -11.76
N SER A 90 -3.53 -15.37 -13.05
CA SER A 90 -3.72 -14.36 -14.10
C SER A 90 -5.17 -13.92 -14.23
N ASN A 91 -6.13 -14.86 -14.17
CA ASN A 91 -7.56 -14.54 -14.22
C ASN A 91 -8.00 -13.72 -12.99
N ILE A 92 -7.52 -14.09 -11.79
CA ILE A 92 -7.80 -13.34 -10.55
C ILE A 92 -7.26 -11.92 -10.64
N ILE A 93 -6.07 -11.72 -11.20
CA ILE A 93 -5.50 -10.38 -11.42
C ILE A 93 -6.40 -9.58 -12.37
N HIS A 94 -6.87 -10.16 -13.48
CA HIS A 94 -7.82 -9.48 -14.36
C HIS A 94 -9.12 -9.09 -13.64
N ASP A 95 -9.66 -9.97 -12.79
CA ASP A 95 -10.85 -9.68 -11.98
C ASP A 95 -10.61 -8.57 -10.94
N LEU A 96 -9.44 -8.57 -10.30
CA LEU A 96 -9.05 -7.53 -9.34
C LEU A 96 -8.85 -6.18 -10.02
N LYS A 97 -8.31 -6.17 -11.25
CA LYS A 97 -8.21 -4.97 -12.09
C LYS A 97 -9.61 -4.46 -12.42
N LYS A 98 -10.51 -5.34 -12.88
CA LYS A 98 -11.90 -4.98 -13.21
C LYS A 98 -12.64 -4.39 -12.00
N LYS A 99 -12.37 -4.91 -10.81
CA LYS A 99 -12.91 -4.42 -9.52
C LYS A 99 -12.18 -3.19 -8.99
N SER A 100 -11.26 -2.59 -9.75
CA SER A 100 -10.48 -1.43 -9.32
C SER A 100 -9.67 -1.63 -8.03
N PHE A 101 -9.37 -2.88 -7.65
CA PHE A 101 -8.53 -3.16 -6.48
C PHE A 101 -7.03 -3.01 -6.81
N ILE A 102 -6.68 -3.29 -8.07
CA ILE A 102 -5.34 -3.07 -8.62
C ILE A 102 -5.44 -2.22 -9.88
N GLU A 103 -4.35 -1.54 -10.21
CA GLU A 103 -4.20 -0.79 -11.45
C GLU A 103 -3.03 -1.33 -12.28
N GLU A 104 -3.15 -1.25 -13.60
CA GLU A 104 -2.11 -1.66 -14.53
C GLU A 104 -1.24 -0.44 -14.86
N VAL A 105 0.05 -0.52 -14.51
CA VAL A 105 1.01 0.56 -14.77
C VAL A 105 1.52 0.46 -16.21
N ASN A 106 1.88 -0.76 -16.63
CA ASN A 106 2.33 -1.11 -17.97
C ASN A 106 1.71 -2.46 -18.35
N LYS A 107 1.69 -2.81 -19.63
CA LYS A 107 1.11 -4.08 -20.12
C LYS A 107 1.62 -5.28 -19.30
N GLY A 108 0.74 -5.96 -18.58
CA GLY A 108 1.04 -7.13 -17.74
C GLY A 108 1.76 -6.82 -16.41
N ARG A 109 1.79 -5.56 -15.98
CA ARG A 109 2.44 -5.07 -14.76
C ARG A 109 1.45 -4.30 -13.90
N TYR A 110 1.16 -4.83 -12.72
CA TYR A 110 0.08 -4.37 -11.85
C TYR A 110 0.61 -3.91 -10.49
N ARG A 111 -0.06 -2.94 -9.88
CA ARG A 111 0.16 -2.53 -8.48
C ARG A 111 -1.16 -2.37 -7.75
N SER A 112 -1.12 -2.36 -6.42
CA SER A 112 -2.32 -2.12 -5.62
C SER A 112 -2.88 -0.73 -5.91
N ARG A 113 -4.17 -0.62 -6.18
CA ARG A 113 -4.83 0.68 -6.31
C ARG A 113 -4.97 1.23 -4.90
N GLN A 114 -4.35 2.37 -4.67
CA GLN A 114 -4.43 3.05 -3.38
C GLN A 114 -5.80 3.71 -3.26
N SER A 115 -6.84 2.98 -2.82
CA SER A 115 -8.12 3.60 -2.47
C SER A 115 -8.00 4.20 -1.07
N GLY A 116 -7.85 5.51 -0.99
CA GLY A 116 -8.01 6.27 0.24
C GLY A 116 -8.72 7.57 -0.09
N ALA A 117 -9.48 8.09 0.87
CA ALA A 117 -9.97 9.46 0.77
C ALA A 117 -8.76 10.40 0.75
N TYR A 118 -8.81 11.39 -0.14
CA TYR A 118 -7.80 12.43 -0.21
C TYR A 118 -8.33 13.65 0.51
N ILE A 119 -7.48 14.25 1.33
CA ILE A 119 -7.74 15.52 1.99
C ILE A 119 -6.61 16.49 1.66
N THR A 120 -6.89 17.77 1.80
CA THR A 120 -5.90 18.83 1.67
C THR A 120 -5.83 19.60 2.98
N GLY A 121 -4.62 19.92 3.41
CA GLY A 121 -4.39 20.68 4.62
C GLY A 121 -2.97 21.19 4.71
N THR A 122 -2.63 21.75 5.86
CA THR A 122 -1.33 22.34 6.15
C THR A 122 -0.56 21.44 7.11
N VAL A 123 0.74 21.29 6.87
CA VAL A 123 1.62 20.47 7.73
C VAL A 123 2.04 21.25 8.97
N ASP A 124 1.63 20.80 10.15
CA ASP A 124 2.27 21.18 11.40
C ASP A 124 3.28 20.11 11.83
N MET A 125 4.56 20.44 11.74
CA MET A 125 5.64 19.49 11.98
C MET A 125 6.20 19.65 13.39
N THR A 126 6.46 18.51 14.02
CA THR A 126 7.09 18.44 15.35
C THR A 126 8.60 18.37 15.25
N ARG A 127 9.29 18.68 16.35
CA ARG A 127 10.76 18.54 16.45
C ARG A 127 11.25 17.10 16.26
N MET A 128 10.38 16.11 16.47
CA MET A 128 10.69 14.69 16.29
C MET A 128 10.58 14.23 14.82
N GLY A 129 10.14 15.10 13.90
CA GLY A 129 10.09 14.81 12.47
C GLY A 129 8.83 14.08 11.98
N TYR A 130 7.81 13.92 12.83
CA TYR A 130 6.46 13.60 12.38
C TYR A 130 5.60 14.87 12.32
N GLY A 131 4.52 14.83 11.55
CA GLY A 131 3.63 15.97 11.36
C GLY A 131 2.17 15.63 11.55
N PHE A 132 1.38 16.67 11.78
CA PHE A 132 -0.08 16.64 11.75
C PHE A 132 -0.57 17.49 10.59
N ILE A 133 -1.65 17.04 9.96
CA ILE A 133 -2.31 17.78 8.89
C ILE A 133 -3.56 18.40 9.47
N THR A 134 -3.62 19.73 9.42
CA THR A 134 -4.71 20.54 9.93
C THR A 134 -5.32 21.38 8.81
N GLY A 135 -6.58 21.78 8.94
CA GLY A 135 -7.29 22.55 7.92
C GLY A 135 -8.73 22.85 8.32
N ALA A 136 -9.37 23.80 7.66
CA ALA A 136 -10.74 24.22 7.99
C ALA A 136 -11.76 23.08 7.85
N ASP A 137 -11.58 22.22 6.84
CA ASP A 137 -12.49 21.09 6.55
C ASP A 137 -12.07 19.78 7.24
N ILE A 138 -11.11 19.83 8.17
CA ILE A 138 -10.57 18.66 8.86
C ILE A 138 -11.03 18.70 10.32
N GLU A 139 -11.98 17.84 10.69
CA GLU A 139 -12.50 17.74 12.07
C GLU A 139 -11.48 17.15 13.04
N GLU A 140 -10.75 16.12 12.62
CA GLU A 140 -9.72 15.44 13.40
C GLU A 140 -8.36 15.55 12.69
N ASP A 141 -7.35 16.08 13.38
CA ASP A 141 -5.98 16.17 12.89
C ASP A 141 -5.44 14.82 12.42
N VAL A 142 -4.88 14.80 11.21
CA VAL A 142 -4.36 13.57 10.61
C VAL A 142 -2.88 13.43 10.94
N PHE A 143 -2.53 12.37 11.66
CA PHE A 143 -1.15 12.04 11.96
C PHE A 143 -0.42 11.52 10.72
N VAL A 144 0.76 12.07 10.45
CA VAL A 144 1.65 11.63 9.37
C VAL A 144 3.02 11.31 9.95
N SER A 145 3.41 10.04 9.84
CA SER A 145 4.75 9.60 10.25
C SER A 145 5.85 10.21 9.37
N ASN A 146 7.08 10.28 9.88
CA ASN A 146 8.22 10.83 9.14
C ASN A 146 8.41 10.17 7.76
N ARG A 147 8.27 8.84 7.68
CA ARG A 147 8.35 8.09 6.40
C ARG A 147 7.26 8.46 5.40
N ASN A 148 6.13 8.98 5.87
CA ASN A 148 4.96 9.29 5.06
C ASN A 148 4.86 10.78 4.69
N LEU A 149 5.76 11.64 5.18
CA LEU A 149 5.77 13.08 4.85
C LEU A 149 6.31 13.37 3.43
N ASN A 150 7.08 12.45 2.82
CA ASN A 150 7.57 12.53 1.44
C ASN A 150 8.13 13.92 1.04
N THR A 151 8.99 14.52 1.88
CA THR A 151 9.66 15.84 1.74
C THR A 151 8.85 17.08 2.14
N ALA A 152 7.65 16.91 2.67
CA ALA A 152 6.86 18.03 3.18
C ALA A 152 7.49 18.63 4.44
N LEU A 153 7.51 19.96 4.50
CA LEU A 153 8.04 20.73 5.61
C LEU A 153 6.93 21.44 6.37
N HIS A 154 7.30 22.04 7.51
CA HIS A 154 6.37 22.79 8.32
C HIS A 154 5.78 23.97 7.53
N GLY A 155 4.45 24.07 7.54
CA GLY A 155 3.69 25.11 6.86
C GLY A 155 3.32 24.75 5.42
N ASP A 156 3.88 23.68 4.84
CA ASP A 156 3.55 23.28 3.47
C ASP A 156 2.07 22.89 3.36
N LYS A 157 1.44 23.31 2.27
CA LYS A 157 0.09 22.87 1.92
C LYS A 157 0.21 21.58 1.11
N VAL A 158 -0.42 20.52 1.58
CA VAL A 158 -0.22 19.17 1.06
C VAL A 158 -1.53 18.46 0.75
N LYS A 159 -1.46 17.54 -0.21
CA LYS A 159 -2.50 16.56 -0.47
C LYS A 159 -2.12 15.25 0.19
N VAL A 160 -2.98 14.80 1.10
CA VAL A 160 -2.75 13.64 1.96
C VAL A 160 -3.78 12.57 1.64
N ARG A 161 -3.34 11.33 1.52
CA ARG A 161 -4.23 10.17 1.46
C ARG A 161 -4.39 9.59 2.85
N LEU A 162 -5.64 9.43 3.27
CA LEU A 162 -5.97 8.73 4.49
C LEU A 162 -5.68 7.24 4.36
N LEU A 163 -4.98 6.70 5.35
CA LEU A 163 -4.71 5.27 5.50
C LEU A 163 -5.89 4.61 6.23
N LEU A 164 -6.02 3.27 6.08
CA LEU A 164 -7.09 2.54 6.76
C LEU A 164 -6.93 2.65 8.28
N ARG A 165 -7.91 3.29 8.92
CA ARG A 165 -8.00 3.46 10.37
C ARG A 165 -8.28 2.12 11.05
N LYS A 166 -7.47 1.75 12.05
CA LYS A 166 -7.86 0.73 13.04
C LYS A 166 -8.81 1.38 14.05
N LYS A 167 -9.87 0.67 14.44
CA LYS A 167 -10.91 1.18 15.36
C LYS A 167 -10.25 1.66 16.67
N GLY A 168 -10.44 2.93 17.03
CA GLY A 168 -9.86 3.55 18.23
C GLY A 168 -8.57 4.34 18.02
N ASN A 169 -7.92 4.25 16.86
CA ASN A 169 -6.72 5.05 16.58
C ASN A 169 -7.08 6.42 15.98
N ARG A 170 -6.18 7.39 16.12
CA ARG A 170 -6.23 8.66 15.38
C ARG A 170 -6.15 8.41 13.87
N PRO A 171 -6.70 9.30 13.03
CA PRO A 171 -6.57 9.18 11.59
C PRO A 171 -5.09 9.28 11.19
N GLU A 172 -4.64 8.35 10.35
CA GLU A 172 -3.27 8.32 9.83
C GLU A 172 -3.27 8.63 8.33
N GLY A 173 -2.25 9.35 7.88
CA GLY A 173 -2.14 9.80 6.50
C GLY A 173 -0.77 9.59 5.86
N GLU A 174 -0.76 9.69 4.54
CA GLU A 174 0.44 9.77 3.73
C GLU A 174 0.37 10.96 2.77
N VAL A 175 1.39 11.82 2.82
CA VAL A 175 1.53 12.95 1.88
C VAL A 175 1.86 12.39 0.50
N ILE A 176 1.05 12.71 -0.48
CA ILE A 176 1.27 12.27 -1.86
C ILE A 176 1.95 13.36 -2.67
N GLU A 177 1.55 14.60 -2.40
CA GLU A 177 1.91 15.77 -3.19
C GLU A 177 1.94 17.01 -2.30
N ILE A 178 2.88 17.90 -2.57
CA ILE A 178 2.98 19.22 -1.96
C ILE A 178 2.39 20.20 -2.96
N ILE A 179 1.27 20.83 -2.59
CA ILE A 179 0.53 21.78 -3.43
C ILE A 179 1.25 23.13 -3.43
N GLU A 180 1.70 23.56 -2.26
CA GLU A 180 2.35 24.86 -2.06
C GLU A 180 3.41 24.74 -0.97
N ARG A 181 4.61 25.23 -1.26
CA ARG A 181 5.73 25.29 -0.30
C ARG A 181 5.62 26.58 0.49
N ALA A 182 5.66 26.50 1.82
CA ALA A 182 5.59 27.71 2.64
C ALA A 182 6.91 28.47 2.71
N ARG A 183 8.05 27.77 2.60
CA ARG A 183 9.39 28.34 2.73
C ARG A 183 10.38 27.65 1.81
N GLU A 184 11.16 28.44 1.09
CA GLU A 184 12.23 27.95 0.22
C GLU A 184 13.63 28.26 0.78
N THR A 185 13.72 29.28 1.63
CA THR A 185 14.97 29.77 2.22
C THR A 185 15.02 29.52 3.73
N PHE A 186 16.21 29.16 4.21
CA PHE A 186 16.46 28.80 5.60
C PHE A 186 17.69 29.54 6.12
N VAL A 187 17.62 29.98 7.36
CA VAL A 187 18.73 30.61 8.08
C VAL A 187 19.32 29.60 9.06
N GLY A 188 20.65 29.55 9.12
CA GLY A 188 21.35 28.65 10.02
C GLY A 188 22.85 28.89 10.06
N THR A 189 23.53 28.01 10.76
CA THR A 189 24.99 28.03 10.94
C THR A 189 25.64 27.03 9.99
N VAL A 190 26.70 27.46 9.30
CA VAL A 190 27.44 26.63 8.34
C VAL A 190 28.50 25.79 9.06
N GLU A 191 28.47 24.48 8.82
CA GLU A 191 29.51 23.54 9.20
C GLU A 191 30.20 23.00 7.93
N VAL A 192 31.48 23.31 7.80
CA VAL A 192 32.34 22.97 6.66
C VAL A 192 33.10 21.68 6.98
N MET A 193 32.90 20.66 6.14
CA MET A 193 33.69 19.43 6.14
C MET A 193 34.63 19.41 4.91
N PRO A 194 35.60 18.49 4.83
CA PRO A 194 36.57 18.49 3.72
C PRO A 194 35.95 18.34 2.31
N GLN A 195 34.85 17.60 2.17
CA GLN A 195 34.24 17.28 0.87
C GLN A 195 32.89 17.96 0.62
N PHE A 196 32.22 18.41 1.68
CA PHE A 196 30.90 19.01 1.63
C PHE A 196 30.70 19.88 2.86
N SER A 197 29.64 20.67 2.88
CA SER A 197 29.25 21.44 4.04
C SER A 197 27.79 21.19 4.39
N PHE A 198 27.41 21.49 5.62
CA PHE A 198 26.03 21.51 6.05
C PHE A 198 25.65 22.92 6.51
N LEU A 199 24.37 23.27 6.37
CA LEU A 199 23.77 24.35 7.13
C LEU A 199 22.79 23.76 8.14
N ILE A 200 23.06 24.00 9.41
CA ILE A 200 22.21 23.62 10.54
C ILE A 200 21.18 24.73 10.74
N PRO A 201 19.89 24.49 10.43
CA PRO A 201 18.86 25.53 10.53
C PRO A 201 18.62 25.97 11.97
N ASP A 202 18.44 27.27 12.19
CA ASP A 202 18.11 27.81 13.54
C ASP A 202 16.71 27.38 14.01
N ASN A 203 15.80 27.15 13.05
CA ASN A 203 14.43 26.77 13.35
C ASN A 203 14.33 25.28 13.69
N LYS A 204 14.00 24.98 14.97
CA LYS A 204 13.79 23.60 15.47
C LYS A 204 12.67 22.82 14.78
N LYS A 205 11.79 23.48 14.02
CA LYS A 205 10.78 22.83 13.17
C LYS A 205 11.34 22.36 11.82
N MET A 206 12.62 22.60 11.52
CA MET A 206 13.33 21.99 10.39
C MET A 206 14.23 20.87 10.93
N PRO A 207 13.80 19.60 10.87
CA PRO A 207 14.51 18.47 11.49
C PRO A 207 15.67 17.94 10.63
N PHE A 208 15.91 18.53 9.46
CA PHE A 208 16.94 18.11 8.51
C PHE A 208 17.97 19.21 8.31
N ASP A 209 19.24 18.82 8.32
CA ASP A 209 20.34 19.68 7.93
C ASP A 209 20.38 19.80 6.40
N LEU A 210 20.76 20.98 5.90
CA LEU A 210 20.84 21.23 4.48
C LEU A 210 22.23 20.86 3.98
N PHE A 211 22.32 19.87 3.09
CA PHE A 211 23.58 19.49 2.45
C PHE A 211 23.98 20.54 1.40
N ILE A 212 25.19 21.06 1.51
CA ILE A 212 25.73 22.09 0.63
C ILE A 212 26.99 21.53 -0.05
N PRO A 213 26.97 21.30 -1.37
CA PRO A 213 28.18 21.01 -2.13
C PRO A 213 29.19 22.17 -2.01
N ASN A 214 30.49 21.87 -2.02
CA ASN A 214 31.54 22.90 -1.89
C ASN A 214 31.45 23.99 -2.98
N GLU A 215 30.97 23.64 -4.18
CA GLU A 215 30.72 24.57 -5.28
C GLU A 215 29.67 25.64 -4.93
N ASN A 216 28.74 25.32 -4.03
CA ASN A 216 27.59 26.15 -3.66
C ASN A 216 27.74 26.81 -2.27
N LEU A 217 28.97 26.87 -1.75
CA LEU A 217 29.27 27.42 -0.42
C LEU A 217 29.24 28.95 -0.39
N ASN A 218 29.42 29.60 -1.55
CA ASN A 218 29.41 31.05 -1.73
C ASN A 218 30.30 31.80 -0.70
N GLY A 219 31.49 31.25 -0.43
CA GLY A 219 32.47 31.85 0.49
C GLY A 219 32.15 31.72 1.98
N ALA A 220 31.09 30.99 2.35
CA ALA A 220 30.78 30.74 3.77
C ALA A 220 31.91 29.94 4.44
N LYS A 221 32.26 30.32 5.67
CA LYS A 221 33.26 29.63 6.48
C LYS A 221 32.61 28.92 7.67
N GLN A 222 33.38 28.03 8.30
CA GLN A 222 32.98 27.32 9.52
C GLN A 222 32.40 28.28 10.56
N GLY A 223 31.21 27.97 11.07
CA GLY A 223 30.54 28.71 12.14
C GLY A 223 29.84 30.00 11.71
N MET A 224 29.88 30.39 10.42
CA MET A 224 29.18 31.58 9.96
C MET A 224 27.67 31.33 9.83
N LYS A 225 26.87 32.36 10.14
CA LYS A 225 25.46 32.39 9.78
C LYS A 225 25.28 32.68 8.30
N ALA A 226 24.38 31.94 7.67
CA ALA A 226 24.06 32.10 6.26
C ALA A 226 22.58 31.80 5.97
N VAL A 227 22.14 32.24 4.80
CA VAL A 227 20.85 31.93 4.20
C VAL A 227 21.09 30.91 3.10
N ALA A 228 20.45 29.74 3.19
CA ALA A 228 20.47 28.72 2.17
C ALA A 228 19.10 28.54 1.51
N ARG A 229 19.10 28.12 0.25
CA ARG A 229 17.89 27.74 -0.49
C ARG A 229 17.98 26.28 -0.90
N ILE A 230 16.89 25.53 -0.71
CA ILE A 230 16.82 24.12 -1.15
C ILE A 230 16.75 24.09 -2.68
N THR A 231 17.66 23.35 -3.31
CA THR A 231 17.71 23.19 -4.78
C THR A 231 17.09 21.87 -5.22
N ARG A 232 17.36 20.79 -4.49
CA ARG A 232 16.80 19.46 -4.79
C ARG A 232 16.59 18.65 -3.52
N TRP A 233 15.53 17.85 -3.51
CA TRP A 233 15.32 16.85 -2.47
C TRP A 233 14.67 15.60 -3.06
N ASP A 234 15.48 14.54 -3.20
CA ASP A 234 14.97 13.23 -3.58
C ASP A 234 14.33 12.56 -2.36
N ARG A 235 13.19 11.88 -2.56
CA ARG A 235 12.52 11.06 -1.55
C ARG A 235 13.40 9.95 -0.98
N GLN A 236 14.43 9.52 -1.71
CA GLN A 236 15.40 8.53 -1.23
C GLN A 236 16.47 9.10 -0.31
N GLN A 237 16.69 10.42 -0.37
CA GLN A 237 17.72 11.09 0.42
C GLN A 237 17.15 11.60 1.74
N LYS A 238 17.90 11.37 2.82
CA LYS A 238 17.52 11.85 4.16
C LYS A 238 17.59 13.37 4.25
N ASN A 239 18.64 13.97 3.70
CA ASN A 239 18.90 15.40 3.80
C ASN A 239 18.66 16.07 2.44
N PRO A 240 17.98 17.24 2.40
CA PRO A 240 17.87 18.04 1.19
C PRO A 240 19.21 18.62 0.76
N VAL A 241 19.38 18.85 -0.53
CA VAL A 241 20.52 19.60 -1.07
C VAL A 241 20.14 21.05 -1.25
N ALA A 242 21.04 21.94 -0.87
CA ALA A 242 20.86 23.37 -0.87
C ALA A 242 22.09 24.11 -1.40
N GLU A 243 21.93 25.41 -1.58
CA GLU A 243 23.00 26.35 -1.94
C GLU A 243 22.96 27.57 -1.00
N ILE A 244 24.12 28.16 -0.70
CA ILE A 244 24.18 29.41 0.08
C ILE A 244 23.84 30.60 -0.82
N VAL A 245 22.73 31.26 -0.53
CA VAL A 245 22.31 32.49 -1.21
C VAL A 245 23.04 33.69 -0.65
N LYS A 246 23.19 33.78 0.68
CA LYS A 246 23.79 34.93 1.35
C LYS A 246 24.52 34.53 2.62
N VAL A 247 25.74 35.00 2.79
CA VAL A 247 26.49 34.89 4.05
C VAL A 247 26.14 36.11 4.91
N LEU A 248 25.74 35.88 6.16
CA LEU A 248 25.38 36.93 7.12
C LEU A 248 26.58 37.35 7.99
N GLY A 249 27.52 36.42 8.23
CA GLY A 249 28.74 36.68 8.99
C GLY A 249 28.87 35.79 10.23
N VAL A 250 29.79 36.16 11.12
CA VAL A 250 29.98 35.44 12.39
C VAL A 250 28.91 35.92 13.39
N PRO A 251 28.21 35.01 14.08
CA PRO A 251 27.23 35.38 15.11
C PRO A 251 27.85 36.09 16.32
#